data_AF-A0A660HNH4-F1
#
_entry.id   AF-A0A660HNH4-F1
#
_cell.length_a   1.000
_cell.length_b   1.000
_cell.length_c   1.000
_cell.angle_alpha   90.00
_cell.angle_beta   90.00
_cell.angle_gamma   90.00
#
_symmetry.space_group_name_H-M   'P 1'
#
loop_
_entity.id
_entity.type
_entity.pdbx_description
1 polymer ?
#
loop_
_entity_poly.entity_id
_entity_poly.type
_entity_poly.pdbx_seq_one_letter_code
_entity_poly.pdbx_strand_id
1 'polypeptide(L)'
;MNKMNFENIKKFRNGFKEFIIKGDIIKLIVAFIMGQLFTKVISSLSTDIIMPPINLLLNRHSIRDWKINLNNNISINYGNFLQNLFEFFLVSLVIYTILIYIYQKIVKTNDSSTQSNLQKKEIYATTELLELEKEKIQILKEIQKKISEQK
;
A
#
# COMPACT_ATOMS: atom_id res chain seq x y z
N MET A 1 5.97 7.78 47.39
CA MET A 1 5.04 8.28 46.35
C MET A 1 5.80 8.32 45.02
N ASN A 2 5.33 7.53 44.04
CA ASN A 2 6.04 7.07 42.84
C ASN A 2 6.56 8.19 41.92
N LYS A 3 7.89 8.39 41.87
CA LYS A 3 8.57 9.21 40.83
C LYS A 3 8.97 8.42 39.57
N MET A 4 8.53 7.17 39.42
CA MET A 4 9.07 6.23 38.41
C MET A 4 8.23 6.09 37.12
N ASN A 5 7.67 7.17 36.56
CA ASN A 5 6.90 7.06 35.30
C ASN A 5 7.12 8.16 34.24
N PHE A 6 7.63 9.34 34.60
CA PHE A 6 7.76 10.43 33.61
C PHE A 6 8.93 10.25 32.63
N GLU A 7 10.04 9.67 33.08
CA GLU A 7 11.20 9.34 32.23
C GLU A 7 10.84 8.30 31.16
N ASN A 8 10.15 7.23 31.56
CA ASN A 8 9.71 6.16 30.66
C ASN A 8 8.72 6.69 29.61
N ILE A 9 7.80 7.56 30.00
CA ILE A 9 6.84 8.20 29.08
C ILE A 9 7.56 9.13 28.10
N LYS A 10 8.54 9.92 28.55
CA LYS A 10 9.36 10.77 27.67
C LYS A 10 10.18 9.95 26.68
N LYS A 11 10.81 8.85 27.15
CA LYS A 11 11.58 7.92 26.32
C LYS A 11 10.70 7.22 25.29
N PHE A 12 9.50 6.79 25.69
CA PHE A 12 8.50 6.22 24.79
C PHE A 12 8.04 7.24 23.74
N ARG A 13 7.69 8.48 24.12
CA ARG A 13 7.31 9.54 23.18
C ARG A 13 8.41 9.85 22.17
N ASN A 14 9.65 9.95 22.64
CA ASN A 14 10.79 10.24 21.77
C ASN A 14 11.06 9.07 20.82
N GLY A 15 11.03 7.82 21.30
CA GLY A 15 11.19 6.63 20.46
C GLY A 15 10.03 6.41 19.47
N PHE A 16 8.80 6.76 19.86
CA PHE A 16 7.64 6.75 18.96
C PHE A 16 7.75 7.82 17.87
N LYS A 17 8.24 9.03 18.23
CA LYS A 17 8.54 10.09 17.25
C LYS A 17 9.60 9.62 16.26
N GLU A 18 10.70 9.02 16.72
CA GLU A 18 11.72 8.43 15.85
C GLU A 18 11.16 7.31 14.97
N PHE A 19 10.27 6.49 15.49
CA PHE A 19 9.59 5.43 14.74
C PHE A 19 8.71 5.99 13.62
N ILE A 20 7.86 6.98 13.89
CA ILE A 20 7.01 7.60 12.86
C ILE A 20 7.86 8.36 11.83
N ILE A 21 8.92 9.05 12.25
CA ILE A 21 9.77 9.83 11.32
C ILE A 21 10.48 8.92 10.31
N LYS A 22 10.56 7.60 10.54
CA LYS A 22 10.94 6.66 9.48
C LYS A 22 9.97 6.82 8.30
N GLY A 23 10.47 7.37 7.20
CA GLY A 23 9.66 7.81 6.06
C GLY A 23 8.74 6.73 5.48
N ASP A 24 9.09 5.46 5.61
CA ASP A 24 8.28 4.34 5.11
C ASP A 24 6.99 4.13 5.92
N ILE A 25 6.98 4.43 7.22
CA ILE A 25 5.79 4.32 8.07
C ILE A 25 4.81 5.46 7.79
N ILE A 26 5.32 6.68 7.57
CA ILE A 26 4.47 7.82 7.19
C ILE A 26 3.75 7.53 5.88
N LYS A 27 4.45 7.00 4.87
CA LYS A 27 3.84 6.61 3.58
C LYS A 27 2.74 5.56 3.78
N LEU A 28 2.97 4.56 4.60
CA LEU A 28 1.99 3.51 4.90
C LEU A 28 0.73 4.08 5.58
N ILE A 29 0.90 4.94 6.59
CA ILE A 29 -0.21 5.55 7.33
C ILE A 29 -1.04 6.45 6.40
N VAL A 30 -0.38 7.27 5.58
CA VAL A 30 -1.07 8.15 4.62
C VAL A 30 -1.87 7.30 3.62
N ALA A 31 -1.28 6.23 3.07
CA ALA A 31 -1.98 5.33 2.17
C ALA A 31 -3.21 4.68 2.82
N PHE A 32 -3.10 4.25 4.08
CA PHE A 32 -4.20 3.64 4.82
C PHE A 32 -5.36 4.61 5.09
N ILE A 33 -5.05 5.82 5.59
CA ILE A 33 -6.07 6.84 5.87
C ILE A 33 -6.78 7.26 4.58
N MET A 34 -6.03 7.49 3.50
CA MET A 34 -6.61 7.84 2.21
C MET A 34 -7.47 6.70 1.65
N GLY A 35 -7.05 5.45 1.81
CA GLY A 35 -7.85 4.28 1.44
C GLY A 35 -9.20 4.25 2.17
N GLN A 36 -9.20 4.45 3.49
CA GLN A 36 -10.45 4.48 4.27
C GLN A 36 -11.40 5.60 3.85
N LEU A 37 -10.86 6.81 3.63
CA LEU A 37 -11.67 7.95 3.21
C LEU A 37 -12.25 7.72 1.82
N PHE A 38 -11.47 7.15 0.91
CA PHE A 38 -11.92 6.84 -0.45
C PHE A 38 -13.07 5.83 -0.47
N THR A 39 -12.98 4.74 0.31
CA THR A 39 -14.09 3.78 0.46
C THR A 39 -15.35 4.46 0.97
N LYS A 40 -15.25 5.38 1.94
CA LYS A 40 -16.41 6.15 2.44
C LYS A 40 -17.04 7.03 1.36
N VAL A 41 -16.23 7.69 0.52
CA VAL A 41 -16.75 8.51 -0.58
C VAL A 41 -17.53 7.66 -1.58
N ILE A 42 -17.02 6.47 -1.94
CA ILE A 42 -17.72 5.57 -2.85
C ILE A 42 -18.99 5.00 -2.21
N SER A 43 -18.93 4.66 -0.91
CA SER A 43 -20.08 4.19 -0.14
C SER A 43 -21.23 5.22 -0.15
N SER A 44 -20.90 6.49 0.08
CA SER A 44 -21.86 7.60 0.01
C SER A 44 -22.38 7.81 -1.41
N LEU A 45 -21.52 7.72 -2.44
CA LEU A 45 -21.99 7.75 -3.83
C LEU A 45 -22.99 6.62 -4.13
N SER A 46 -22.72 5.40 -3.65
CA SER A 46 -23.62 4.26 -3.83
C SER A 46 -24.95 4.48 -3.09
N THR A 47 -24.89 4.80 -1.80
CA THR A 47 -26.06 4.84 -0.91
C THR A 47 -26.89 6.11 -1.07
N ASP A 48 -26.24 7.25 -1.27
CA ASP A 48 -26.90 8.57 -1.21
C ASP A 48 -27.24 9.11 -2.61
N ILE A 49 -26.57 8.65 -3.66
CA ILE A 49 -26.77 9.14 -5.03
C ILE A 49 -27.34 8.06 -5.95
N ILE A 50 -26.80 6.84 -5.91
CA ILE A 50 -27.20 5.77 -6.84
C ILE A 50 -28.46 5.03 -6.35
N MET A 51 -28.55 4.74 -5.05
CA MET A 51 -29.69 4.01 -4.49
C MET A 51 -31.03 4.76 -4.51
N PRO A 52 -31.12 6.10 -4.28
CA PRO A 52 -32.43 6.75 -4.30
C PRO A 52 -33.18 6.59 -5.64
N PRO A 53 -32.55 6.78 -6.82
CA PRO A 53 -33.16 6.44 -8.10
C PRO A 53 -33.60 4.97 -8.22
N ILE A 54 -32.78 4.02 -7.74
CA ILE A 54 -33.11 2.58 -7.79
C ILE A 54 -34.32 2.27 -6.90
N ASN A 55 -34.35 2.83 -5.69
CA ASN A 55 -35.46 2.67 -4.75
C ASN A 55 -36.75 3.30 -5.28
N LEU A 56 -36.67 4.40 -6.05
CA LEU A 56 -37.83 4.97 -6.74
C LEU A 56 -38.42 4.02 -7.79
N LEU A 57 -37.55 3.30 -8.52
CA LEU A 57 -37.97 2.30 -9.51
C LEU A 57 -38.58 1.05 -8.87
N LEU A 58 -38.14 0.69 -7.66
CA LEU A 58 -38.66 -0.43 -6.87
C LEU A 58 -39.92 -0.05 -6.06
N ASN A 59 -40.78 0.80 -6.62
CA ASN A 59 -42.02 1.29 -5.98
C ASN A 59 -41.80 1.93 -4.59
N ARG A 60 -40.73 2.71 -4.42
CA ARG A 60 -40.39 3.44 -3.18
C ARG A 60 -40.14 2.56 -1.96
N HIS A 61 -39.95 1.26 -2.13
CA HIS A 61 -39.49 0.40 -1.06
C HIS A 61 -37.97 0.45 -1.03
N SER A 62 -37.38 0.75 0.13
CA SER A 62 -35.94 0.63 0.28
C SER A 62 -35.58 -0.85 0.24
N ILE A 63 -34.60 -1.23 -0.56
CA ILE A 63 -34.03 -2.57 -0.56
C ILE A 63 -33.59 -2.95 0.86
N ARG A 64 -33.17 -1.96 1.65
CA ARG A 64 -32.72 -2.13 3.04
C ARG A 64 -33.85 -2.57 3.98
N ASP A 65 -35.11 -2.27 3.67
CA ASP A 65 -36.28 -2.61 4.50
C ASP A 65 -36.73 -4.06 4.32
N TRP A 66 -36.17 -4.76 3.34
CA TRP A 66 -36.47 -6.16 3.10
C TRP A 66 -36.00 -7.03 4.26
N LYS A 67 -36.97 -7.59 4.97
CA LYS A 67 -36.74 -8.44 6.13
C LYS A 67 -37.76 -9.56 6.21
N ILE A 68 -37.32 -10.70 6.71
CA ILE A 68 -38.20 -11.82 7.07
C ILE A 68 -38.27 -11.86 8.59
N ASN A 69 -39.48 -11.79 9.14
CA ASN A 69 -39.72 -11.94 10.57
C ASN A 69 -39.84 -13.44 10.89
N LEU A 70 -39.01 -13.95 11.79
CA LEU A 70 -39.08 -15.35 12.24
C LEU A 70 -39.92 -15.49 13.52
N ASN A 71 -39.95 -14.45 14.34
CA ASN A 71 -40.76 -14.36 15.55
C ASN A 71 -41.01 -12.88 15.90
N ASN A 72 -41.89 -12.60 16.87
CA ASN A 72 -42.37 -11.24 17.20
C ASN A 72 -41.25 -10.20 17.44
N ASN A 73 -40.04 -10.62 17.83
CA ASN A 73 -38.88 -9.73 18.05
C ASN A 73 -37.60 -10.11 17.26
N ILE A 74 -37.66 -11.10 16.38
CA ILE A 74 -36.47 -11.60 15.65
C ILE A 74 -36.73 -11.52 14.15
N SER A 75 -35.97 -10.66 13.46
CA SER A 75 -36.06 -10.47 12.02
C SER A 75 -34.69 -10.60 11.35
N ILE A 76 -34.63 -11.30 10.22
CA ILE A 76 -33.46 -11.33 9.34
C ILE A 76 -33.61 -10.22 8.31
N ASN A 77 -32.76 -9.20 8.42
CA ASN A 77 -32.71 -8.05 7.50
C ASN A 77 -31.81 -8.35 6.30
N TYR A 78 -32.23 -9.28 5.43
CA TYR A 78 -31.47 -9.66 4.23
C TYR A 78 -31.35 -8.50 3.22
N GLY A 79 -32.24 -7.51 3.30
CA GLY A 79 -32.16 -6.27 2.54
C GLY A 79 -30.87 -5.49 2.77
N ASN A 80 -30.41 -5.41 4.02
CA ASN A 80 -29.15 -4.74 4.35
C ASN A 80 -27.94 -5.50 3.77
N PHE A 81 -28.02 -6.83 3.74
CA PHE A 81 -26.99 -7.64 3.10
C PHE A 81 -26.94 -7.40 1.59
N LEU A 82 -28.10 -7.37 0.93
CA LEU A 82 -28.18 -7.13 -0.51
C LEU A 82 -27.68 -5.72 -0.89
N GLN A 83 -28.02 -4.71 -0.08
CA GLN A 83 -27.49 -3.36 -0.21
C GLN A 83 -25.95 -3.35 -0.16
N ASN A 84 -25.35 -4.01 0.84
CA ASN A 84 -23.90 -4.08 0.99
C ASN A 84 -23.23 -4.85 -0.16
N LEU A 85 -23.92 -5.84 -0.75
CA LEU A 85 -23.42 -6.58 -1.91
C LEU A 85 -23.33 -5.67 -3.15
N PHE A 86 -24.35 -4.83 -3.38
CA PHE A 86 -24.31 -3.82 -4.44
C PHE A 86 -23.21 -2.79 -4.20
N GLU A 87 -23.06 -2.32 -2.96
CA GLU A 87 -22.00 -1.38 -2.59
C GLU A 87 -20.61 -1.99 -2.83
N PHE A 88 -20.40 -3.25 -2.43
CA PHE A 88 -19.16 -3.97 -2.70
C PHE A 88 -18.86 -4.05 -4.19
N PHE A 89 -19.87 -4.35 -5.02
CA PHE A 89 -19.70 -4.42 -6.47
C PHE A 89 -19.32 -3.05 -7.05
N LEU A 90 -19.93 -1.98 -6.56
CA LEU A 90 -19.63 -0.62 -7.00
C LEU A 90 -18.22 -0.18 -6.58
N VAL A 91 -17.83 -0.42 -5.32
CA VAL A 91 -16.48 -0.14 -4.80
C VAL A 91 -15.44 -0.93 -5.58
N SER A 92 -15.67 -2.22 -5.81
CA SER A 92 -14.78 -3.08 -6.60
C SER A 92 -14.63 -2.57 -8.04
N LEU A 93 -15.73 -2.20 -8.70
CA LEU A 93 -15.72 -1.65 -10.05
C LEU A 93 -14.88 -0.36 -10.13
N VAL A 94 -15.10 0.57 -9.22
CA VAL A 94 -14.37 1.84 -9.18
C VAL A 94 -12.88 1.61 -8.92
N ILE A 95 -12.54 0.77 -7.95
CA ILE A 95 -11.14 0.42 -7.64
C ILE A 95 -10.48 -0.24 -8.85
N TYR A 96 -11.15 -1.19 -9.51
CA TYR A 96 -10.65 -1.87 -10.70
C TYR A 96 -10.39 -0.89 -11.86
N THR A 97 -11.32 0.02 -12.13
CA THR A 97 -11.14 1.05 -13.18
C THR A 97 -9.97 1.96 -12.87
N ILE A 98 -9.83 2.42 -11.63
CA ILE A 98 -8.71 3.28 -11.21
C ILE A 98 -7.38 2.52 -11.32
N LEU A 99 -7.33 1.26 -10.86
CA LEU A 99 -6.13 0.43 -10.96
C LEU A 99 -5.71 0.21 -12.41
N ILE A 100 -6.63 -0.09 -13.32
CA ILE A 100 -6.32 -0.25 -14.75
C ILE A 100 -5.89 1.07 -15.37
N TYR A 101 -6.58 2.16 -15.07
CA TYR A 101 -6.22 3.49 -15.58
C TYR A 101 -4.81 3.88 -15.14
N ILE A 102 -4.50 3.68 -13.85
CA ILE A 102 -3.16 3.92 -13.29
C ILE A 102 -2.14 2.96 -13.90
N TYR A 103 -2.44 1.67 -13.99
CA TYR A 103 -1.54 0.68 -14.59
C TYR A 103 -1.20 1.10 -16.02
N GLN A 104 -2.22 1.40 -16.84
CA GLN A 104 -2.01 1.82 -18.23
C GLN A 104 -1.24 3.15 -18.35
N LYS A 105 -1.39 4.07 -17.40
CA LYS A 105 -0.77 5.41 -17.46
C LYS A 105 0.61 5.49 -16.80
N ILE A 106 0.85 4.74 -15.73
CA ILE A 106 2.08 4.80 -14.92
C ILE A 106 3.03 3.67 -15.31
N VAL A 107 2.56 2.43 -15.47
CA VAL A 107 3.44 1.29 -15.84
C VAL A 107 3.96 1.46 -17.26
N LYS A 108 3.14 2.02 -18.17
CA LYS A 108 3.57 2.36 -19.53
C LYS A 108 4.57 3.53 -19.60
N THR A 109 4.81 4.25 -18.50
CA THR A 109 5.64 5.47 -18.47
C THR A 109 6.80 5.41 -17.46
N ASN A 110 6.75 4.58 -16.40
CA ASN A 110 7.72 4.60 -15.29
C ASN A 110 8.52 3.31 -15.06
N ASP A 111 8.11 2.16 -15.61
CA ASP A 111 8.92 0.93 -15.53
C ASP A 111 10.26 1.06 -16.28
N SER A 112 10.34 1.96 -17.26
CA SER A 112 11.59 2.21 -17.99
C SER A 112 12.55 3.18 -17.30
N SER A 113 12.12 3.98 -16.32
CA SER A 113 12.91 5.11 -15.80
C SER A 113 13.33 4.96 -14.32
N THR A 114 12.48 4.44 -13.43
CA THR A 114 12.81 4.36 -11.99
C THR A 114 13.54 3.04 -11.65
N GLN A 115 13.08 1.91 -12.18
CA GLN A 115 13.80 0.63 -12.05
C GLN A 115 15.13 0.65 -12.83
N SER A 116 15.16 1.30 -14.00
CA SER A 116 16.39 1.54 -14.76
C SER A 116 17.43 2.31 -13.96
N ASN A 117 17.08 3.42 -13.31
CA ASN A 117 18.05 4.22 -12.56
C ASN A 117 18.63 3.51 -11.33
N LEU A 118 17.81 2.73 -10.61
CA LEU A 118 18.28 1.93 -9.46
C LEU A 118 19.18 0.77 -9.93
N GLN A 119 18.77 0.02 -10.95
CA GLN A 119 19.59 -1.05 -11.54
C GLN A 119 20.88 -0.50 -12.13
N LYS A 120 20.86 0.65 -12.83
CA LYS A 120 22.07 1.27 -13.38
C LYS A 120 23.07 1.59 -12.27
N LYS A 121 22.59 2.17 -11.17
CA LYS A 121 23.45 2.56 -10.03
C LYS A 121 24.08 1.34 -9.36
N GLU A 122 23.32 0.25 -9.19
CA GLU A 122 23.82 -1.02 -8.65
C GLU A 122 24.78 -1.73 -9.60
N ILE A 123 24.50 -1.73 -10.91
CA ILE A 123 25.38 -2.28 -11.94
C ILE A 123 26.71 -1.49 -11.95
N TYR A 124 26.68 -0.16 -11.98
CA TYR A 124 27.92 0.65 -11.95
C TYR A 124 28.76 0.38 -10.71
N ALA A 125 28.15 0.33 -9.53
CA ALA A 125 28.86 0.03 -8.29
C ALA A 125 29.48 -1.38 -8.30
N THR A 126 28.75 -2.37 -8.82
CA THR A 126 29.25 -3.75 -8.91
C THR A 126 30.36 -3.87 -9.94
N THR A 127 30.26 -3.17 -11.07
CA THR A 127 31.27 -3.19 -12.15
C THR A 127 32.58 -2.56 -11.66
N GLU A 128 32.50 -1.45 -10.93
CA GLU A 128 33.64 -0.76 -10.33
C GLU A 128 34.36 -1.65 -9.30
N LEU A 129 33.62 -2.37 -8.46
CA LEU A 129 34.19 -3.33 -7.52
C LEU A 129 34.86 -4.52 -8.22
N LEU A 130 34.29 -4.99 -9.33
CA LEU A 130 34.81 -6.11 -10.12
C LEU A 130 36.08 -5.72 -10.90
N GLU A 131 36.15 -4.48 -11.39
CA GLU A 131 37.36 -3.91 -11.99
C GLU A 131 38.49 -3.78 -10.95
N LEU A 132 38.20 -3.25 -9.77
CA LEU A 132 39.15 -3.19 -8.65
C LEU A 132 39.63 -4.59 -8.21
N GLU A 133 38.75 -5.59 -8.22
CA GLU A 133 39.12 -6.96 -7.86
C GLU A 133 40.03 -7.61 -8.91
N LYS A 134 39.75 -7.39 -10.21
CA LYS A 134 40.61 -7.84 -11.31
C LYS A 134 42.00 -7.21 -11.25
N GLU A 135 42.07 -5.91 -10.99
CA GLU A 135 43.33 -5.18 -10.88
C GLU A 135 44.18 -5.71 -9.72
N LYS A 136 43.57 -5.94 -8.56
CA LYS A 136 44.24 -6.57 -7.40
C LYS A 136 44.79 -7.95 -7.74
N ILE A 137 44.02 -8.81 -8.41
CA ILE A 137 44.46 -10.17 -8.79
C ILE A 137 45.63 -10.11 -9.78
N GLN A 138 45.63 -9.14 -10.70
CA GLN A 138 46.70 -8.98 -11.67
C GLN A 138 48.02 -8.58 -11.01
N ILE A 139 47.97 -7.63 -10.07
CA ILE A 139 49.14 -7.24 -9.27
C ILE A 139 49.68 -8.43 -8.46
N LEU A 140 48.80 -9.21 -7.83
CA LEU A 140 49.22 -10.40 -7.07
C LEU A 140 49.92 -11.44 -7.95
N LYS A 141 49.43 -11.67 -9.17
CA LYS A 141 50.09 -12.56 -10.15
C LYS A 141 51.45 -12.04 -10.57
N GLU A 142 51.59 -10.73 -10.78
CA GLU A 142 52.87 -10.12 -11.14
C GLU A 142 53.89 -10.21 -9.99
N ILE A 143 53.47 -9.96 -8.75
CA ILE A 143 54.31 -10.12 -7.56
C ILE A 143 54.77 -11.58 -7.44
N GLN A 144 53.86 -12.54 -7.58
CA GLN A 144 54.19 -13.98 -7.54
C GLN A 144 55.21 -14.37 -8.62
N LYS A 145 55.05 -13.85 -9.85
CA LYS A 145 55.99 -14.07 -10.96
C LYS A 145 57.37 -13.51 -10.65
N LYS A 146 57.45 -12.26 -10.18
CA LYS A 146 58.72 -11.60 -9.79
C LYS A 146 59.43 -12.34 -8.66
N ILE A 147 58.69 -12.87 -7.68
CA ILE A 147 59.27 -13.69 -6.60
C ILE A 147 59.78 -15.03 -7.13
N SER A 148 59.12 -15.63 -8.13
CA SER A 148 59.57 -16.88 -8.75
C SER A 148 60.83 -16.73 -9.61
N GLU A 149 61.05 -15.56 -10.23
CA GLU A 149 62.24 -15.25 -11.04
C GLU A 149 63.47 -14.89 -10.19
N GLN A 150 63.29 -14.58 -8.90
CA GLN A 150 64.38 -14.26 -7.96
C GLN A 150 64.89 -15.47 -7.16
N LYS A 151 64.32 -16.66 -7.34
CA LYS A 151 64.79 -17.92 -6.75
C LYS A 151 65.57 -18.74 -7.76
#